data_AF-G3I3P4-F1
#
_entry.id   AF-G3I3P4-F1
#
_cell.length_a   1.000
_cell.length_b   1.000
_cell.length_c   1.000
_cell.angle_alpha   90.00
_cell.angle_beta   90.00
_cell.angle_gamma   90.00
#
_symmetry.space_group_name_H-M   'P 1'
#
loop_
_entity.id
_entity.type
_entity.pdbx_description
1 polymer ?
#
loop_
_entity_poly.entity_id
_entity_poly.type
_entity_poly.pdbx_seq_one_letter_code
_entity_poly.pdbx_strand_id
1 'polypeptide(L)'
;MLQLLLVSNLLLWEYVVSLPLCLEIEGSNELTIEELFDDAIGMAQYTSNLTTQISEEFDENFAKSLGYKARNSSTCHTASLLTPENNEQIQQTQLDDLLKGMISISRAWYHPLEKLVHEVAALNGASETMLLKVKEVEEKNQELLKKIKEILVRVHPGAEENVYPAWMGLAEVRSANEDTRHFALSNIFRCLHSDTDKVATYLEIVKCRVIHNNNC
;
A
#
# COMPACT_ATOMS: atom_id res chain seq x y z
N MET A 1 -36.58 63.01 -14.11
CA MET A 1 -36.36 62.46 -15.47
C MET A 1 -34.92 62.75 -15.85
N LEU A 2 -34.05 61.83 -16.22
CA LEU A 2 -34.20 60.50 -16.81
C LEU A 2 -32.97 59.68 -16.38
N GLN A 3 -33.17 58.43 -15.94
CA GLN A 3 -32.09 57.45 -15.79
C GLN A 3 -31.64 57.00 -17.18
N LEU A 4 -30.33 56.86 -17.38
CA LEU A 4 -29.77 56.04 -18.45
C LEU A 4 -28.67 55.17 -17.85
N LEU A 5 -29.03 53.90 -17.66
CA LEU A 5 -28.11 52.78 -17.52
C LEU A 5 -27.39 52.58 -18.85
N LEU A 6 -26.06 52.44 -18.80
CA LEU A 6 -25.29 51.85 -19.88
C LEU A 6 -24.30 50.85 -19.30
N VAL A 7 -24.20 49.74 -20.01
CA VAL A 7 -23.81 48.42 -19.57
C VAL A 7 -22.39 48.13 -20.04
N SER A 8 -21.63 47.47 -19.16
CA SER A 8 -20.54 46.51 -19.42
C SER A 8 -19.18 46.93 -19.98
N ASN A 9 -18.18 46.48 -19.21
CA ASN A 9 -17.03 45.64 -19.59
C ASN A 9 -16.27 45.98 -20.87
N LEU A 10 -15.13 46.64 -20.75
CA LEU A 10 -13.97 46.35 -21.59
C LEU A 10 -12.64 46.58 -20.83
N LEU A 11 -11.94 45.46 -20.61
CA LEU A 11 -10.48 45.31 -20.67
C LEU A 11 -9.61 45.91 -19.56
N LEU A 12 -9.58 45.24 -18.40
CA LEU A 12 -8.29 44.90 -17.81
C LEU A 12 -7.90 43.51 -18.32
N TRP A 13 -7.18 43.46 -19.43
CA TRP A 13 -6.36 42.30 -19.73
C TRP A 13 -5.23 42.30 -18.71
N GLU A 14 -5.41 41.58 -17.61
CA GLU A 14 -4.27 41.03 -16.89
C GLU A 14 -3.52 40.17 -17.89
N TYR A 15 -2.24 40.48 -18.05
CA TYR A 15 -1.27 39.65 -18.73
C TYR A 15 -1.20 38.31 -17.97
N VAL A 16 -2.08 37.38 -18.29
CA VAL A 16 -1.85 35.97 -17.97
C VAL A 16 -0.76 35.54 -18.94
N VAL A 17 0.49 35.62 -18.47
CA VAL A 17 1.58 34.93 -19.12
C VAL A 17 1.23 33.45 -19.05
N SER A 18 0.70 32.92 -20.15
CA SER A 18 0.60 31.48 -20.35
C SER A 18 1.99 30.90 -20.16
N LEU A 19 2.19 30.19 -19.05
CA LEU A 19 3.39 29.42 -18.80
C LEU A 19 3.58 28.51 -20.03
N PRO A 20 4.73 28.53 -20.71
CA PRO A 20 4.92 27.67 -21.86
C PRO A 20 4.81 26.22 -21.43
N LEU A 21 3.86 25.52 -22.05
CA LEU A 21 3.82 24.07 -22.08
C LEU A 21 5.16 23.57 -22.64
N CYS A 22 5.79 22.65 -21.92
CA CYS A 22 6.98 21.89 -22.32
C CYS A 22 8.29 22.69 -22.47
N LEU A 23 8.97 22.91 -21.34
CA LEU A 23 10.44 22.83 -21.33
C LEU A 23 10.81 21.35 -21.23
N GLU A 24 11.09 20.73 -22.38
CA GLU A 24 11.91 19.52 -22.43
C GLU A 24 13.27 19.86 -21.85
N ILE A 25 13.43 19.59 -20.55
CA ILE A 25 14.76 19.48 -19.95
C ILE A 25 15.28 18.12 -20.42
N GLU A 26 16.17 18.13 -21.41
CA GLU A 26 17.07 17.02 -21.67
C GLU A 26 17.72 16.60 -20.35
N GLY A 27 17.33 15.42 -19.85
CA GLY A 27 17.88 14.81 -18.64
C GLY A 27 16.93 14.62 -17.46
N SER A 28 15.60 14.54 -17.64
CA SER A 28 14.79 13.87 -16.62
C SER A 28 15.14 12.37 -16.65
N ASN A 29 15.84 11.88 -15.62
CA ASN A 29 15.99 10.46 -15.34
C ASN A 29 14.62 9.85 -14.93
N GLU A 30 13.59 10.02 -15.77
CA GLU A 30 12.29 9.42 -15.57
C GLU A 30 12.40 7.96 -16.00
N LEU A 31 12.17 7.05 -15.06
CA LEU A 31 12.18 5.61 -15.35
C LEU A 31 11.19 5.31 -16.47
N THR A 32 11.54 4.39 -17.36
CA THR A 32 10.56 3.78 -18.26
C THR A 32 9.49 3.06 -17.44
N ILE A 33 8.31 2.83 -18.04
CA ILE A 33 7.24 2.11 -17.33
C ILE A 33 7.67 0.69 -16.93
N GLU A 34 8.52 0.04 -17.73
CA GLU A 34 9.06 -1.29 -17.42
C GLU A 34 10.03 -1.24 -16.23
N GLU A 35 10.96 -0.29 -16.21
CA GLU A 35 11.88 -0.09 -15.08
C GLU A 35 11.13 0.26 -13.79
N LEU A 36 10.06 1.06 -13.89
CA LEU A 36 9.20 1.39 -12.75
C LEU A 36 8.50 0.14 -12.19
N PHE A 37 8.04 -0.76 -13.07
CA PHE A 37 7.50 -2.06 -12.65
C PHE A 37 8.57 -2.93 -11.99
N ASP A 38 9.75 -3.06 -12.59
CA ASP A 38 10.83 -3.89 -12.05
C ASP A 38 11.26 -3.45 -10.65
N ASP A 39 11.42 -2.14 -10.47
CA ASP A 39 11.75 -1.56 -9.18
C ASP A 39 10.62 -1.74 -8.15
N ALA A 40 9.36 -1.55 -8.56
CA ALA A 40 8.20 -1.80 -7.68
C ALA A 40 8.06 -3.28 -7.28
N ILE A 41 8.26 -4.21 -8.23
CA ILE A 41 8.20 -5.66 -7.97
C ILE A 41 9.32 -6.09 -7.03
N GLY A 42 10.56 -5.68 -7.31
CA GLY A 42 11.70 -5.99 -6.44
C GLY A 42 11.49 -5.49 -5.02
N MET A 43 10.98 -4.26 -4.87
CA MET A 43 10.63 -3.68 -3.57
C MET A 43 9.49 -4.44 -2.88
N ALA A 44 8.44 -4.82 -3.60
CA ALA A 44 7.30 -5.55 -3.04
C ALA A 44 7.68 -6.96 -2.58
N GLN A 45 8.46 -7.69 -3.39
CA GLN A 45 8.99 -9.01 -3.03
C GLN A 45 9.91 -8.95 -1.81
N TYR A 46 10.81 -7.96 -1.78
CA TYR A 46 11.68 -7.73 -0.63
C TYR A 46 10.87 -7.44 0.65
N THR A 47 9.88 -6.55 0.55
CA THR A 47 8.98 -6.22 1.66
C THR A 47 8.23 -7.45 2.13
N SER A 48 7.67 -8.25 1.22
CA SER A 48 6.97 -9.49 1.55
C SER A 48 7.87 -10.45 2.32
N ASN A 49 9.10 -10.67 1.87
CA ASN A 49 10.08 -11.50 2.58
C ASN A 49 10.38 -10.99 4.01
N LEU A 50 10.55 -9.67 4.19
CA LEU A 50 10.71 -9.10 5.53
C LEU A 50 9.50 -9.42 6.43
N THR A 51 8.27 -9.34 5.90
CA THR A 51 7.06 -9.65 6.67
C THR A 51 6.94 -11.13 7.04
N THR A 52 7.42 -12.04 6.18
CA THR A 52 7.57 -13.46 6.49
C THR A 52 8.52 -13.64 7.68
N GLN A 53 9.70 -13.03 7.62
CA GLN A 53 10.70 -13.13 8.68
C GLN A 53 10.21 -12.55 10.01
N ILE A 54 9.49 -11.42 9.98
CA ILE A 54 8.87 -10.83 11.18
C ILE A 54 7.86 -11.82 11.79
N SER A 55 7.01 -12.43 10.95
CA SER A 55 5.99 -13.37 11.40
C SER A 55 6.61 -14.64 12.00
N GLU A 56 7.64 -15.20 11.36
CA GLU A 56 8.37 -16.37 11.84
C GLU A 56 9.10 -16.08 13.15
N GLU A 57 9.84 -14.98 13.22
CA GLU A 57 10.56 -14.56 14.42
C GLU A 57 9.59 -14.28 15.58
N PHE A 58 8.44 -13.67 15.32
CA PHE A 58 7.41 -13.48 16.33
C PHE A 58 6.83 -14.81 16.81
N ASP A 59 6.49 -15.69 15.87
CA ASP A 59 5.87 -16.97 16.20
C ASP A 59 6.79 -17.85 17.05
N GLU A 60 8.08 -17.88 16.72
CA GLU A 60 9.09 -18.64 17.46
C GLU A 60 9.25 -18.15 18.91
N ASN A 61 9.25 -16.83 19.11
CA ASN A 61 9.52 -16.22 20.41
C ASN A 61 8.27 -16.07 21.29
N PHE A 62 7.08 -15.93 20.69
CA PHE A 62 5.87 -15.52 21.43
C PHE A 62 4.66 -16.43 21.23
N ALA A 63 4.60 -17.26 20.17
CA ALA A 63 3.37 -17.99 19.82
C ALA A 63 3.49 -19.53 19.82
N LYS A 64 4.70 -20.09 19.67
CA LYS A 64 4.94 -21.51 19.35
C LYS A 64 4.32 -22.49 20.36
N SER A 65 4.27 -22.14 21.64
CA SER A 65 3.67 -22.98 22.70
C SER A 65 2.19 -22.72 22.95
N LEU A 66 1.61 -21.68 22.33
CA LEU A 66 0.27 -21.16 22.66
C LEU A 66 -0.80 -21.51 21.62
N GLY A 67 -0.42 -22.16 20.52
CA GLY A 67 -1.37 -22.69 19.54
C GLY A 67 -2.17 -21.62 18.79
N TYR A 68 -1.65 -20.39 18.68
CA TYR A 68 -2.34 -19.27 18.04
C TYR A 68 -2.75 -19.54 16.59
N LYS A 69 -1.93 -20.30 15.85
CA LYS A 69 -2.27 -20.76 14.48
C LYS A 69 -3.51 -21.65 14.42
N ALA A 70 -3.82 -22.36 15.51
CA ALA A 70 -4.98 -23.25 15.61
C ALA A 70 -6.21 -22.58 16.23
N ARG A 71 -6.08 -21.39 16.84
CA ARG A 71 -7.22 -20.56 17.26
C ARG A 71 -7.88 -19.98 16.01
N ASN A 72 -9.21 -19.82 16.04
CA ASN A 72 -9.94 -19.08 14.99
C ASN A 72 -9.31 -17.69 14.83
N SER A 73 -8.59 -17.50 13.74
CA SER A 73 -7.92 -16.23 13.46
C SER A 73 -8.96 -15.18 13.12
N SER A 74 -8.83 -13.97 13.66
CA SER A 74 -9.62 -12.84 13.19
C SER A 74 -9.32 -12.56 11.71
N THR A 75 -10.36 -12.19 10.97
CA THR A 75 -10.22 -11.68 9.59
C THR A 75 -9.38 -10.41 9.59
N CYS A 76 -8.55 -10.25 8.56
CA CYS A 76 -7.74 -9.05 8.36
C CYS A 76 -8.65 -7.83 8.14
N HIS A 77 -8.24 -6.63 8.57
CA HIS A 77 -9.06 -5.42 8.37
C HIS A 77 -9.28 -5.10 6.89
N THR A 78 -8.36 -5.56 6.04
CA THR A 78 -8.40 -5.50 4.58
C THR A 78 -9.33 -6.51 3.92
N ALA A 79 -9.92 -7.46 4.66
CA ALA A 79 -10.80 -8.49 4.08
C ALA A 79 -12.09 -7.91 3.46
N SER A 80 -12.45 -6.68 3.80
CA SER A 80 -13.57 -5.95 3.17
C SER A 80 -13.23 -5.36 1.80
N LEU A 81 -11.95 -5.32 1.42
CA LEU A 81 -11.53 -4.91 0.08
C LEU A 81 -11.91 -6.02 -0.91
N LEU A 82 -12.58 -5.64 -2.00
CA LEU A 82 -12.96 -6.55 -3.09
C LEU A 82 -11.73 -6.88 -3.95
N THR A 83 -10.71 -7.49 -3.35
CA THR A 83 -9.48 -7.90 -4.03
C THR A 83 -9.61 -9.35 -4.50
N PRO A 84 -9.27 -9.68 -5.76
CA PRO A 84 -9.42 -11.03 -6.28
C PRO A 84 -8.52 -12.05 -5.56
N GLU A 85 -9.08 -13.15 -5.08
CA GLU A 85 -8.37 -14.09 -4.19
C GLU A 85 -7.67 -15.23 -4.93
N ASN A 86 -8.05 -15.51 -6.18
CA ASN A 86 -7.50 -16.60 -6.96
C ASN A 86 -7.14 -16.18 -8.38
N ASN A 87 -6.30 -16.99 -9.04
CA ASN A 87 -5.77 -16.69 -10.37
C ASN A 87 -6.87 -16.38 -11.40
N GLU A 88 -8.00 -17.10 -11.36
CA GLU A 88 -9.10 -16.87 -12.30
C GLU A 88 -9.73 -15.49 -12.10
N GLN A 89 -10.06 -15.13 -10.86
CA GLN A 89 -10.60 -13.81 -10.53
C GLN A 89 -9.61 -12.71 -10.87
N ILE A 90 -8.31 -12.92 -10.59
CA ILE A 90 -7.28 -11.94 -10.92
C ILE A 90 -7.26 -11.72 -12.43
N GLN A 91 -7.26 -12.80 -13.23
CA GLN A 91 -7.29 -12.74 -14.71
C GLN A 91 -8.50 -11.98 -15.28
N GLN A 92 -9.65 -12.05 -14.61
CA GLN A 92 -10.89 -11.37 -15.03
C GLN A 92 -11.01 -9.92 -14.51
N THR A 93 -10.22 -9.53 -13.50
CA THR A 93 -10.27 -8.18 -12.90
C THR A 93 -9.63 -7.15 -13.82
N GLN A 94 -10.25 -5.98 -13.93
CA GLN A 94 -9.70 -4.87 -14.72
C GLN A 94 -8.36 -4.40 -14.14
N LEU A 95 -7.50 -3.90 -15.01
CA LEU A 95 -6.13 -3.56 -14.63
C LEU A 95 -6.08 -2.41 -13.61
N ASP A 96 -6.89 -1.37 -13.82
CA ASP A 96 -6.98 -0.23 -12.90
C ASP A 96 -7.59 -0.64 -11.56
N ASP A 97 -8.53 -1.61 -11.54
CA ASP A 97 -9.07 -2.17 -10.30
C ASP A 97 -8.00 -2.92 -9.48
N LEU A 98 -7.10 -3.67 -10.14
CA LEU A 98 -5.96 -4.30 -9.46
C LEU A 98 -5.02 -3.26 -8.84
N LEU A 99 -4.67 -2.20 -9.59
CA LEU A 99 -3.82 -1.11 -9.12
C LEU A 99 -4.47 -0.33 -7.96
N LYS A 100 -5.75 0.03 -8.08
CA LYS A 100 -6.53 0.68 -7.01
C LYS A 100 -6.67 -0.21 -5.78
N GLY A 101 -6.80 -1.53 -5.96
CA GLY A 101 -6.79 -2.53 -4.91
C GLY A 101 -5.49 -2.51 -4.11
N MET A 102 -4.34 -2.56 -4.80
CA MET A 102 -3.03 -2.47 -4.14
C MET A 102 -2.83 -1.15 -3.39
N ILE A 103 -3.23 -0.02 -3.99
CA ILE A 103 -3.20 1.30 -3.33
C ILE A 103 -4.03 1.29 -2.05
N SER A 104 -5.21 0.67 -2.08
CA SER A 104 -6.10 0.58 -0.93
C SER A 104 -5.51 -0.29 0.18
N ILE A 105 -4.90 -1.42 -0.16
CA ILE A 105 -4.15 -2.27 0.77
C ILE A 105 -3.03 -1.46 1.43
N SER A 106 -2.12 -0.87 0.64
CA SER A 106 -0.97 -0.14 1.18
C SER A 106 -1.39 1.04 2.07
N ARG A 107 -2.49 1.70 1.76
CA ARG A 107 -3.07 2.76 2.62
C ARG A 107 -3.67 2.22 3.90
N ALA A 108 -4.40 1.11 3.84
CA ALA A 108 -4.96 0.47 5.02
C ALA A 108 -3.86 0.03 6.01
N TRP A 109 -2.62 -0.16 5.54
CA TRP A 109 -1.45 -0.50 6.35
C TRP A 109 -0.66 0.69 6.88
N TYR A 110 -0.89 1.92 6.40
CA TYR A 110 -0.15 3.12 6.83
C TYR A 110 -0.17 3.31 8.36
N HIS A 111 -1.37 3.42 8.93
CA HIS A 111 -1.52 3.63 10.38
C HIS A 111 -1.15 2.41 11.23
N PRO A 112 -1.55 1.17 10.85
CA PRO A 112 -1.11 -0.03 11.56
C PRO A 112 0.40 -0.17 11.67
N LEU A 113 1.15 0.06 10.58
CA LEU A 113 2.61 -0.07 10.59
C LEU A 113 3.27 0.94 11.54
N GLU A 114 2.84 2.20 11.50
CA GLU A 114 3.28 3.25 12.44
C GLU A 114 3.07 2.80 13.90
N LYS A 115 1.90 2.22 14.21
CA LYS A 115 1.65 1.72 15.57
C LYS A 115 2.48 0.49 15.88
N LEU A 116 2.61 -0.47 14.97
CA LEU A 116 3.40 -1.68 15.18
C LEU A 116 4.87 -1.39 15.50
N VAL A 117 5.48 -0.37 14.91
CA VAL A 117 6.84 0.07 15.29
C VAL A 117 6.90 0.41 16.78
N HIS A 118 5.94 1.16 17.30
CA HIS A 118 5.89 1.51 18.72
C HIS A 118 5.60 0.29 19.61
N GLU A 119 4.67 -0.57 19.22
CA GLU A 119 4.28 -1.74 20.01
C GLU A 119 5.39 -2.79 20.07
N VAL A 120 6.12 -3.02 18.97
CA VAL A 120 7.28 -3.93 18.95
C VAL A 120 8.44 -3.35 19.76
N ALA A 121 8.68 -2.04 19.71
CA ALA A 121 9.70 -1.41 20.52
C ALA A 121 9.43 -1.51 22.04
N ALA A 122 8.15 -1.55 22.43
CA ALA A 122 7.72 -1.72 23.82
C ALA A 122 7.55 -3.19 24.23
N LEU A 123 7.67 -4.15 23.31
CA LEU A 123 7.43 -5.56 23.56
C LEU A 123 8.64 -6.20 24.25
N ASN A 124 8.46 -6.58 25.52
CA ASN A 124 9.49 -7.31 26.27
C ASN A 124 9.87 -8.61 25.55
N GLY A 125 11.16 -8.79 25.28
CA GLY A 125 11.70 -9.97 24.58
C GLY A 125 11.74 -9.84 23.06
N ALA A 126 11.22 -8.74 22.48
CA ALA A 126 11.39 -8.49 21.05
C ALA A 126 12.87 -8.19 20.76
N SER A 127 13.38 -8.75 19.67
CA SER A 127 14.74 -8.50 19.24
C SER A 127 14.86 -7.14 18.57
N GLU A 128 16.06 -6.57 18.61
CA GLU A 128 16.38 -5.37 17.83
C GLU A 128 16.21 -5.60 16.32
N THR A 129 16.54 -6.81 15.85
CA THR A 129 16.38 -7.21 14.45
C THR A 129 14.93 -7.20 14.00
N MET A 130 14.00 -7.70 14.83
CA MET A 130 12.57 -7.65 14.52
C MET A 130 12.08 -6.20 14.42
N LEU A 131 12.48 -5.34 15.36
CA LEU A 131 12.12 -3.92 15.34
C LEU A 131 12.63 -3.22 14.07
N LEU A 132 13.88 -3.48 13.67
CA LEU A 132 14.44 -2.90 12.44
C LEU A 132 13.66 -3.34 11.20
N LYS A 133 13.30 -4.62 11.08
CA LYS A 133 12.48 -5.12 9.96
C LYS A 133 11.11 -4.46 9.91
N VAL A 134 10.44 -4.26 11.05
CA VAL A 134 9.10 -3.63 11.10
C VAL A 134 9.18 -2.17 10.63
N LYS A 135 10.23 -1.42 11.04
CA LYS A 135 10.48 -0.05 10.55
C LYS A 135 10.73 -0.03 9.05
N GLU A 136 11.54 -0.96 8.56
CA GLU A 136 11.83 -1.04 7.12
C GLU A 136 10.57 -1.36 6.31
N VAL A 137 9.70 -2.25 6.80
CA VAL A 137 8.40 -2.53 6.17
C VAL A 137 7.49 -1.29 6.19
N GLU A 138 7.47 -0.52 7.27
CA GLU A 138 6.75 0.76 7.34
C GLU A 138 7.20 1.72 6.23
N GLU A 139 8.51 1.94 6.10
CA GLU A 139 9.11 2.82 5.10
C GLU A 139 8.83 2.32 3.67
N LYS A 140 9.08 1.03 3.42
CA LYS A 140 8.91 0.42 2.10
C LYS A 140 7.45 0.40 1.65
N ASN A 141 6.48 0.23 2.56
CA ASN A 141 5.07 0.33 2.21
C ASN A 141 4.71 1.74 1.68
N GLN A 142 5.29 2.81 2.25
CA GLN A 142 5.07 4.17 1.77
C GLN A 142 5.76 4.45 0.44
N GLU A 143 6.98 3.95 0.25
CA GLU A 143 7.70 4.05 -1.03
C GLU A 143 6.96 3.31 -2.14
N LEU A 144 6.53 2.08 -1.86
CA LEU A 144 5.79 1.24 -2.80
C LEU A 144 4.44 1.88 -3.17
N LEU A 145 3.72 2.45 -2.19
CA LEU A 145 2.49 3.19 -2.44
C LEU A 145 2.69 4.32 -3.47
N LYS A 146 3.80 5.07 -3.37
CA LYS A 146 4.11 6.14 -4.34
C LYS A 146 4.33 5.57 -5.74
N LYS A 147 5.11 4.49 -5.85
CA LYS A 147 5.39 3.81 -7.14
C LYS A 147 4.13 3.25 -7.79
N ILE A 148 3.26 2.60 -7.02
CA ILE A 148 2.01 2.03 -7.54
C ILE A 148 1.08 3.15 -8.05
N LYS A 149 1.01 4.29 -7.33
CA LYS A 149 0.25 5.45 -7.80
C LYS A 149 0.81 6.03 -9.09
N GLU A 150 2.14 6.09 -9.22
CA GLU A 150 2.80 6.54 -10.43
C GLU A 150 2.49 5.62 -11.62
N ILE A 151 2.55 4.30 -11.40
CA ILE A 151 2.12 3.29 -12.38
C ILE A 151 0.66 3.51 -12.77
N LEU A 152 -0.25 3.71 -11.81
CA LEU A 152 -1.66 3.96 -12.09
C LEU A 152 -1.87 5.20 -12.97
N VAL A 153 -1.20 6.31 -12.67
CA VAL A 153 -1.32 7.54 -13.47
C VAL A 153 -0.81 7.33 -14.88
N ARG A 154 0.29 6.58 -15.07
CA ARG A 154 0.85 6.30 -16.41
C ARG A 154 0.00 5.34 -17.22
N VAL A 155 -0.58 4.32 -16.60
CA VAL A 155 -1.38 3.30 -17.29
C VAL A 155 -2.85 3.73 -17.48
N HIS A 156 -3.41 4.46 -16.51
CA HIS A 156 -4.80 4.93 -16.54
C HIS A 156 -4.91 6.37 -16.00
N PRO A 157 -4.55 7.39 -16.82
CA PRO A 157 -4.64 8.78 -16.42
C PRO A 157 -6.08 9.16 -15.99
N GLY A 158 -6.20 9.84 -14.85
CA GLY A 158 -7.50 10.28 -14.31
C GLY A 158 -8.23 9.24 -13.47
N ALA A 159 -7.62 8.08 -13.17
CA ALA A 159 -8.17 7.13 -12.20
C ALA A 159 -8.32 7.75 -10.81
N GLU A 160 -9.51 7.62 -10.22
CA GLU A 160 -9.74 7.93 -8.81
C GLU A 160 -9.35 6.74 -7.93
N GLU A 161 -8.85 7.01 -6.73
CA GLU A 161 -8.47 5.98 -5.78
C GLU A 161 -9.69 5.50 -4.97
N ASN A 162 -9.69 4.23 -4.58
CA ASN A 162 -10.74 3.66 -3.75
C ASN A 162 -10.61 4.06 -2.26
N VAL A 163 -11.72 3.93 -1.55
CA VAL A 163 -11.76 3.99 -0.08
C VAL A 163 -11.02 2.78 0.50
N TYR A 164 -10.36 2.97 1.63
CA TYR A 164 -9.62 1.93 2.34
C TYR A 164 -10.16 1.75 3.77
N PRO A 165 -10.15 0.51 4.30
CA PRO A 165 -10.67 0.24 5.63
C PRO A 165 -9.73 0.77 6.71
N ALA A 166 -10.32 1.30 7.78
CA ALA A 166 -9.57 1.63 8.98
C ALA A 166 -9.26 0.38 9.80
N TRP A 167 -8.11 0.38 10.47
CA TRP A 167 -7.75 -0.66 11.42
C TRP A 167 -8.21 -0.28 12.84
N MET A 168 -8.94 -1.20 13.49
CA MET A 168 -9.52 -0.99 14.82
C MET A 168 -8.89 -1.87 15.90
N GLY A 169 -7.79 -2.59 15.60
CA GLY A 169 -7.19 -3.60 16.50
C GLY A 169 -6.16 -3.07 17.51
N LEU A 170 -6.05 -1.73 17.67
CA LEU A 170 -5.02 -1.14 18.52
C LEU A 170 -5.19 -1.49 20.00
N ALA A 171 -6.44 -1.64 20.45
CA ALA A 171 -6.73 -1.96 21.85
C ALA A 171 -6.23 -3.36 22.21
N GLU A 172 -6.42 -4.34 21.33
CA GLU A 172 -5.99 -5.72 21.49
C GLU A 172 -4.46 -5.82 21.47
N VAL A 173 -3.80 -5.12 20.55
CA VAL A 173 -2.33 -5.07 20.48
C VAL A 173 -1.72 -4.39 21.72
N ARG A 174 -2.44 -3.50 22.39
CA ARG A 174 -2.00 -2.85 23.64
C ARG A 174 -2.48 -3.54 24.92
N SER A 175 -3.12 -4.69 24.80
CA SER A 175 -3.71 -5.38 25.93
C SER A 175 -2.67 -5.64 27.04
N ALA A 176 -3.07 -5.36 28.28
CA ALA A 176 -2.28 -5.73 29.47
C ALA A 176 -2.27 -7.25 29.69
N ASN A 177 -3.28 -7.96 29.17
CA ASN A 177 -3.28 -9.42 29.10
C ASN A 177 -2.34 -9.87 27.97
N GLU A 178 -1.27 -10.55 28.36
CA GLU A 178 -0.19 -11.00 27.46
C GLU A 178 -0.69 -11.94 26.36
N ASP A 179 -1.55 -12.91 26.70
CA ASP A 179 -2.11 -13.86 25.72
C ASP A 179 -2.93 -13.14 24.63
N THR A 180 -3.76 -12.19 25.04
CA THR A 180 -4.57 -11.37 24.12
C THR A 180 -3.68 -10.53 23.23
N ARG A 181 -2.66 -9.88 23.80
CA ARG A 181 -1.71 -9.05 23.07
C ARG A 181 -0.92 -9.86 22.05
N HIS A 182 -0.34 -10.99 22.46
CA HIS A 182 0.48 -11.81 21.57
C HIS A 182 -0.38 -12.47 20.47
N PHE A 183 -1.60 -12.86 20.78
CA PHE A 183 -2.53 -13.35 19.76
C PHE A 183 -2.90 -12.26 18.74
N ALA A 184 -3.16 -11.02 19.19
CA ALA A 184 -3.45 -9.89 18.31
C ALA A 184 -2.25 -9.55 17.41
N LEU A 185 -1.03 -9.54 17.98
CA LEU A 185 0.22 -9.34 17.23
C LEU A 185 0.48 -10.45 16.21
N SER A 186 0.30 -11.73 16.58
CA SER A 186 0.44 -12.86 15.65
C SER A 186 -0.54 -12.72 14.47
N ASN A 187 -1.80 -12.36 14.75
CA ASN A 187 -2.81 -12.16 13.70
C ASN A 187 -2.47 -11.01 12.77
N ILE A 188 -2.04 -9.86 13.29
CA ILE A 188 -1.75 -8.70 12.45
C ILE A 188 -0.49 -8.90 11.62
N PHE A 189 0.55 -9.58 12.13
CA PHE A 189 1.72 -9.93 11.31
C PHE A 189 1.38 -10.91 10.19
N ARG A 190 0.54 -11.93 10.47
CA ARG A 190 0.02 -12.83 9.44
C ARG A 190 -0.77 -12.08 8.35
N CYS A 191 -1.62 -11.14 8.75
CA CYS A 191 -2.38 -10.31 7.82
C CYS A 191 -1.47 -9.41 6.98
N LEU A 192 -0.46 -8.80 7.59
CA LEU A 192 0.53 -7.97 6.92
C LEU A 192 1.24 -8.79 5.83
N HIS A 193 1.73 -9.98 6.17
CA HIS A 193 2.36 -10.89 5.22
C HIS A 193 1.44 -11.26 4.06
N SER A 194 0.20 -11.66 4.35
CA SER A 194 -0.76 -12.02 3.30
C SER A 194 -1.05 -10.88 2.33
N ASP A 195 -1.09 -9.65 2.82
CA ASP A 195 -1.39 -8.48 2.00
C ASP A 195 -0.17 -7.98 1.22
N THR A 196 1.04 -8.04 1.78
CA THR A 196 2.26 -7.69 1.05
C THR A 196 2.57 -8.69 -0.07
N ASP A 197 2.32 -9.98 0.17
CA ASP A 197 2.46 -11.03 -0.84
C ASP A 197 1.46 -10.84 -2.00
N LYS A 198 0.22 -10.48 -1.66
CA LYS A 198 -0.81 -10.13 -2.65
C LYS A 198 -0.41 -8.94 -3.51
N VAL A 199 0.14 -7.88 -2.91
CA VAL A 199 0.63 -6.70 -3.66
C VAL A 199 1.77 -7.08 -4.61
N ALA A 200 2.73 -7.90 -4.15
CA ALA A 200 3.82 -8.37 -5.01
C ALA A 200 3.30 -9.18 -6.20
N THR A 201 2.40 -10.13 -5.94
CA THR A 201 1.76 -10.97 -6.97
C THR A 201 0.99 -10.13 -8.00
N TYR A 202 0.21 -9.15 -7.53
CA TYR A 202 -0.56 -8.29 -8.44
C TYR A 202 0.35 -7.42 -9.31
N LEU A 203 1.46 -6.90 -8.78
CA LEU A 203 2.42 -6.13 -9.58
C LEU A 203 3.01 -6.95 -10.73
N GLU A 204 3.39 -8.20 -10.49
CA GLU A 204 3.90 -9.10 -11.53
C GLU A 204 2.85 -9.33 -12.63
N ILE A 205 1.60 -9.58 -12.23
CA ILE A 205 0.49 -9.80 -13.17
C ILE A 205 0.18 -8.53 -13.97
N VAL A 206 0.17 -7.37 -13.31
CA VAL A 206 -0.07 -6.10 -14.00
C VAL A 206 1.07 -5.79 -14.97
N LYS A 207 2.35 -5.96 -14.57
CA LYS A 207 3.48 -5.85 -15.50
C LYS A 207 3.28 -6.77 -16.71
N CYS A 208 2.89 -8.01 -16.47
CA CYS A 208 2.66 -8.99 -17.53
C CYS A 208 1.62 -8.53 -18.55
N ARG A 209 0.52 -7.95 -18.08
CA ARG A 209 -0.54 -7.39 -18.93
C ARG A 209 -0.06 -6.18 -19.72
N VAL A 210 0.59 -5.22 -19.06
CA VAL A 210 0.98 -3.95 -19.67
C VAL A 210 2.11 -4.14 -20.68
N ILE A 211 3.16 -4.89 -20.31
CA ILE A 211 4.41 -4.96 -21.08
C ILE A 211 4.37 -6.12 -22.09
N HIS A 212 3.81 -7.27 -21.69
CA HIS A 212 3.90 -8.50 -22.48
C HIS A 212 2.57 -8.95 -23.08
N ASN A 213 1.48 -8.19 -22.89
CA ASN A 213 0.13 -8.55 -23.36
C ASN A 213 -0.26 -9.98 -22.93
N ASN A 214 -0.02 -10.32 -21.66
CA ASN A 214 -0.20 -11.65 -21.05
C ASN A 214 0.76 -12.76 -21.54
N ASN A 215 1.82 -12.44 -22.28
CA ASN A 215 2.84 -13.42 -22.70
C ASN A 215 4.07 -13.37 -21.79
N CYS A 216 3.86 -13.75 -20.53
CA CYS A 216 4.90 -14.05 -19.56
C CYS A 216 4.96 -15.57 -19.37
#